data_AF-A0A2P4SHU3-F1
#
_entry.id   AF-A0A2P4SHU3-F1
#
_cell.length_a   1.000
_cell.length_b   1.000
_cell.length_c   1.000
_cell.angle_alpha   90.00
_cell.angle_beta   90.00
_cell.angle_gamma   90.00
#
_symmetry.space_group_name_H-M   'P 1'
#
loop_
_entity.id
_entity.type
_entity.pdbx_description
1 polymer ?
#
loop_
_entity_poly.entity_id
_entity_poly.type
_entity_poly.pdbx_seq_one_letter_code
_entity_poly.pdbx_strand_id
1 'polypeptide(L)'
;MEEVCARFVSQKISKARWRPLPAAALQPPDLFATGSWDNEDNRISIWSVGDAGSAGLNGEYQGEPQLLCDIRHNGDVMDMQFLDQERIVVGSSTGSVTVFRHHQNNQTLSVSHRWENAHYHADQYTACGGAACTGVICNNPEIVTVGEDGRINLYRADQKDAVRTIDRSYTPPNFKSLKYVSDMFLYAFRLHVFFNALLTSVADNADSSTLHAVTFLRTTEILTVNSIGQLKIWDFRQQRNEPAQIFSL
;
A
#
# COMPACT_ATOMS: atom_id res chain seq x y z
N MET A 1 17.10 10.52 -25.75
CA MET A 1 15.71 10.06 -25.56
C MET A 1 15.85 8.83 -24.68
N GLU A 2 15.30 8.85 -23.47
CA GLU A 2 15.36 7.66 -22.61
C GLU A 2 14.57 6.54 -23.30
N GLU A 3 15.21 5.40 -23.48
CA GLU A 3 14.62 4.25 -24.15
C GLU A 3 13.68 3.56 -23.16
N VAL A 4 12.37 3.70 -23.39
CA VAL A 4 11.34 3.04 -22.59
C VAL A 4 11.07 1.67 -23.20
N CYS A 5 11.30 0.61 -22.44
CA CYS A 5 10.92 -0.75 -22.83
C CYS A 5 9.57 -1.14 -22.22
N ALA A 6 8.81 -1.99 -22.92
CA ALA A 6 7.57 -2.58 -22.43
C ALA A 6 7.67 -4.10 -22.54
N ARG A 7 7.26 -4.82 -21.49
CA ARG A 7 7.23 -6.27 -21.46
C ARG A 7 5.81 -6.77 -21.17
N PHE A 8 5.34 -7.70 -21.98
CA PHE A 8 4.08 -8.38 -21.74
C PHE A 8 4.30 -9.53 -20.76
N VAL A 9 3.58 -9.53 -19.64
CA VAL A 9 3.74 -10.51 -18.54
C VAL A 9 2.53 -11.42 -18.35
N SER A 10 1.57 -11.40 -19.28
CA SER A 10 0.36 -12.25 -19.30
C SER A 10 -0.55 -12.12 -18.06
N GLN A 11 -0.33 -11.13 -17.20
CA GLN A 11 -1.13 -10.80 -16.02
C GLN A 11 -1.41 -9.30 -15.98
N LYS A 12 -2.55 -8.92 -15.39
CA LYS A 12 -2.84 -7.50 -15.14
C LYS A 12 -2.09 -7.10 -13.87
N ILE A 13 -1.25 -6.09 -13.97
CA ILE A 13 -0.43 -5.62 -12.84
C ILE A 13 -1.11 -4.45 -12.15
N SER A 14 -1.38 -4.56 -10.85
CA SER A 14 -2.01 -3.50 -10.04
C SER A 14 -0.99 -2.64 -9.30
N LYS A 15 0.18 -3.21 -8.98
CA LYS A 15 1.25 -2.56 -8.22
C LYS A 15 2.61 -2.96 -8.76
N ALA A 16 3.51 -1.98 -8.82
CA ALA A 16 4.94 -2.16 -9.07
C ALA A 16 5.73 -1.27 -8.09
N ARG A 17 6.78 -1.81 -7.48
CA ARG A 17 7.62 -1.11 -6.49
C ARG A 17 9.08 -1.50 -6.64
N TRP A 18 9.95 -0.50 -6.76
CA TRP A 18 11.39 -0.74 -6.68
C TRP A 18 11.79 -1.20 -5.29
N ARG A 19 12.70 -2.17 -5.21
CA ARG A 19 13.34 -2.55 -3.96
C ARG A 19 14.19 -1.35 -3.48
N PRO A 20 14.02 -0.90 -2.23
CA PRO A 20 14.84 0.18 -1.69
C PRO A 20 16.30 -0.28 -1.60
N LEU A 21 17.23 0.64 -1.86
CA LEU A 21 18.65 0.40 -1.69
C LEU A 21 19.13 0.84 -0.30
N PRO A 22 20.24 0.27 0.21
CA PRO A 22 20.92 0.83 1.37
C PRO A 22 21.26 2.31 1.14
N ALA A 23 21.23 3.14 2.19
CA ALA A 23 21.51 4.57 2.07
C ALA A 23 22.92 4.89 1.52
N ALA A 24 23.86 3.95 1.63
CA ALA A 24 25.21 4.08 1.10
C ALA A 24 25.36 3.59 -0.36
N ALA A 25 24.30 3.07 -0.98
CA ALA A 25 24.37 2.57 -2.34
C ALA A 25 24.48 3.73 -3.35
N LEU A 26 25.46 3.61 -4.25
CA LEU A 26 25.68 4.56 -5.33
C LEU A 26 25.04 4.13 -6.65
N GLN A 27 24.65 2.86 -6.75
CA GLN A 27 24.03 2.28 -7.95
C GLN A 27 22.52 2.57 -7.97
N PRO A 28 21.88 2.64 -9.15
CA PRO A 28 20.43 2.68 -9.24
C PRO A 28 19.79 1.34 -8.82
N PRO A 29 18.51 1.32 -8.41
CA PRO A 29 17.83 0.07 -8.08
C PRO A 29 17.68 -0.81 -9.31
N ASP A 30 17.97 -2.09 -9.14
CA ASP A 30 17.97 -3.12 -10.19
C ASP A 30 16.82 -4.12 -10.04
N LEU A 31 16.26 -4.26 -8.84
CA LEU A 31 15.12 -5.14 -8.56
C LEU A 31 13.85 -4.37 -8.26
N PHE A 32 12.73 -4.92 -8.73
CA PHE A 32 11.40 -4.46 -8.37
C PHE A 32 10.45 -5.63 -8.16
N ALA A 33 9.39 -5.38 -7.37
CA ALA A 33 8.30 -6.32 -7.17
C ALA A 33 7.07 -5.86 -7.95
N THR A 34 6.25 -6.81 -8.40
CA THR A 34 4.91 -6.57 -8.95
C THR A 34 3.87 -7.41 -8.24
N GLY A 35 2.65 -6.88 -8.16
CA GLY A 35 1.47 -7.64 -7.74
C GLY A 35 0.39 -7.59 -8.82
N SER A 36 -0.27 -8.72 -9.05
CA SER A 36 -1.34 -8.84 -10.04
C SER A 36 -2.75 -8.67 -9.44
N TRP A 37 -3.73 -8.49 -10.31
CA TRP A 37 -5.14 -8.43 -9.97
C TRP A 37 -6.01 -8.94 -11.13
N ASP A 38 -7.27 -9.26 -10.87
CA ASP A 38 -8.25 -9.68 -11.88
C ASP A 38 -7.74 -10.86 -12.72
N ASN A 39 -7.07 -11.79 -12.04
CA ASN A 39 -6.58 -13.06 -12.56
C ASN A 39 -7.03 -14.20 -11.63
N GLU A 40 -7.27 -15.39 -12.20
CA GLU A 40 -7.62 -16.59 -11.42
C GLU A 40 -6.52 -17.01 -10.45
N ASP A 41 -5.25 -16.81 -10.85
CA ASP A 41 -4.05 -17.10 -10.05
C ASP A 41 -3.20 -15.83 -9.91
N ASN A 42 -3.55 -14.99 -8.94
CA ASN A 42 -2.82 -13.77 -8.66
C ASN A 42 -1.43 -14.06 -8.06
N ARG A 43 -0.44 -13.22 -8.38
CA ARG A 43 0.97 -13.43 -8.02
C ARG A 43 1.63 -12.18 -7.45
N ILE A 44 2.57 -12.42 -6.54
CA ILE A 44 3.63 -11.47 -6.20
C ILE A 44 4.89 -11.95 -6.89
N SER A 45 5.53 -11.08 -7.68
CA SER A 45 6.67 -11.45 -8.51
C SER A 45 7.83 -10.49 -8.29
N ILE A 46 9.06 -11.01 -8.24
CA ILE A 46 10.31 -10.22 -8.16
C ILE A 46 11.00 -10.27 -9.52
N TRP A 47 11.40 -9.11 -10.00
CA TRP A 47 12.04 -8.91 -11.29
C TRP A 47 13.38 -8.23 -11.13
N SER A 48 14.32 -8.56 -12.01
CA SER A 48 15.59 -7.86 -12.18
C SER A 48 15.62 -7.17 -13.52
N VAL A 49 15.97 -5.88 -13.54
CA VAL A 49 16.42 -5.22 -14.76
C VAL A 49 17.91 -5.53 -14.90
N GLY A 50 18.32 -6.11 -16.03
CA GLY A 50 19.71 -6.50 -16.25
C GLY A 50 20.68 -5.31 -16.17
N ASP A 51 21.97 -5.60 -15.96
CA ASP A 51 23.00 -4.58 -15.94
C ASP A 51 23.09 -3.90 -17.32
N ALA A 52 23.08 -2.56 -17.34
CA ALA A 52 23.23 -1.76 -18.55
C ALA A 52 24.58 -2.03 -19.28
N GLY A 53 25.48 -2.81 -18.67
CA GLY A 53 26.78 -3.19 -19.18
C GLY A 53 26.86 -4.48 -20.01
N SER A 54 25.83 -5.35 -20.05
CA SER A 54 25.84 -6.51 -20.96
C SER A 54 25.31 -6.15 -22.34
N ALA A 55 25.97 -5.19 -22.99
CA ALA A 55 25.81 -4.99 -24.41
C ALA A 55 26.29 -6.28 -25.11
N GLY A 56 25.36 -7.00 -25.74
CA GLY A 56 25.75 -7.93 -26.79
C GLY A 56 26.63 -7.21 -27.81
N LEU A 57 27.47 -7.96 -28.54
CA LEU A 57 28.45 -7.47 -29.53
C LEU A 57 27.89 -6.51 -30.60
N ASN A 58 26.58 -6.23 -30.59
CA ASN A 58 25.83 -5.44 -31.57
C ASN A 58 25.24 -4.13 -31.01
N GLY A 59 25.49 -3.75 -29.75
CA GLY A 59 25.10 -2.43 -29.23
C GLY A 59 23.59 -2.17 -29.07
N GLU A 60 22.76 -3.21 -29.13
CA GLU A 60 21.32 -3.12 -28.83
C GLU A 60 21.07 -3.35 -27.34
N TYR A 61 20.32 -2.45 -26.71
CA TYR A 61 19.92 -2.54 -25.30
C TYR A 61 18.99 -3.74 -25.11
N GLN A 62 19.50 -4.86 -24.57
CA GLN A 62 18.70 -6.06 -24.22
C GLN A 62 18.23 -6.06 -22.76
N GLY A 63 18.00 -4.88 -22.18
CA GLY A 63 17.67 -4.68 -20.76
C GLY A 63 16.23 -5.07 -20.38
N GLU A 64 15.71 -6.20 -20.86
CA GLU A 64 14.37 -6.64 -20.49
C GLU A 64 14.32 -7.16 -19.04
N PRO A 65 13.29 -6.78 -18.26
CA PRO A 65 13.10 -7.30 -16.91
C PRO A 65 12.98 -8.82 -16.86
N GLN A 66 13.83 -9.51 -16.10
CA GLN A 66 13.80 -10.95 -15.91
C GLN A 66 13.08 -11.32 -14.62
N LEU A 67 12.16 -12.28 -14.71
CA LEU A 67 11.49 -12.84 -13.53
C LEU A 67 12.49 -13.67 -12.73
N LEU A 68 12.71 -13.29 -11.47
CA LEU A 68 13.56 -14.03 -10.55
C LEU A 68 12.77 -15.11 -9.81
N CYS A 69 11.61 -14.73 -9.25
CA CYS A 69 10.72 -15.64 -8.56
C CYS A 69 9.32 -15.04 -8.39
N ASP A 70 8.35 -15.90 -8.10
CA ASP A 70 7.00 -15.50 -7.75
C ASP A 70 6.39 -16.41 -6.66
N ILE A 71 5.28 -15.94 -6.09
CA ILE A 71 4.46 -16.72 -5.17
C ILE A 71 2.98 -16.41 -5.40
N ARG A 72 2.12 -17.42 -5.21
CA ARG A 72 0.66 -17.27 -5.23
C ARG A 72 0.19 -16.28 -4.17
N HIS A 73 -0.75 -15.44 -4.56
CA HIS A 73 -1.43 -14.49 -3.69
C HIS A 73 -2.94 -14.75 -3.71
N ASN A 74 -3.55 -14.84 -2.54
CA ASN A 74 -4.99 -15.06 -2.40
C ASN A 74 -5.75 -13.72 -2.52
N GLY A 75 -6.64 -13.61 -3.49
CA GLY A 75 -7.31 -12.36 -3.85
C GLY A 75 -6.43 -11.42 -4.67
N ASP A 76 -6.95 -10.24 -4.96
CA ASP A 76 -6.24 -9.21 -5.72
C ASP A 76 -5.21 -8.50 -4.85
N VAL A 77 -4.09 -8.11 -5.45
CA VAL A 77 -3.11 -7.24 -4.79
C VAL A 77 -3.66 -5.81 -4.83
N MET A 78 -4.19 -5.35 -3.71
CA MET A 78 -4.80 -4.03 -3.58
C MET A 78 -3.73 -2.96 -3.35
N ASP A 79 -2.79 -3.23 -2.45
CA ASP A 79 -1.63 -2.37 -2.22
C ASP A 79 -0.37 -3.16 -1.84
N MET A 80 0.79 -2.55 -2.06
CA MET A 80 2.10 -3.19 -1.88
C MET A 80 3.18 -2.15 -1.55
N GLN A 81 4.00 -2.45 -0.53
CA GLN A 81 5.19 -1.68 -0.22
C GLN A 81 6.30 -2.55 0.37
N PHE A 82 7.55 -2.24 0.03
CA PHE A 82 8.71 -2.82 0.72
C PHE A 82 8.80 -2.26 2.15
N LEU A 83 8.92 -3.14 3.12
CA LEU A 83 9.25 -2.78 4.50
C LEU A 83 10.76 -2.53 4.66
N ASP A 84 11.56 -3.32 3.97
CA ASP A 84 13.02 -3.21 3.88
C ASP A 84 13.54 -3.88 2.59
N GLN A 85 14.81 -4.28 2.54
CA GLN A 85 15.44 -4.88 1.35
C GLN A 85 15.00 -6.33 1.08
N GLU A 86 14.37 -7.01 2.03
CA GLU A 86 13.98 -8.42 1.93
C GLU A 86 12.47 -8.63 2.11
N ARG A 87 11.78 -7.72 2.81
CA ARG A 87 10.39 -7.90 3.20
C ARG A 87 9.47 -6.97 2.43
N ILE A 88 8.37 -7.54 1.93
CA ILE A 88 7.32 -6.84 1.18
C ILE A 88 6.00 -7.05 1.92
N VAL A 89 5.28 -5.97 2.19
CA VAL A 89 3.94 -6.01 2.77
C VAL A 89 2.91 -5.83 1.67
N VAL A 90 1.91 -6.70 1.66
CA VAL A 90 0.85 -6.74 0.64
C VAL A 90 -0.52 -6.74 1.32
N GLY A 91 -1.40 -5.85 0.88
CA GLY A 91 -2.82 -5.83 1.23
C GLY A 91 -3.64 -6.53 0.17
N SER A 92 -4.56 -7.40 0.59
CA SER A 92 -5.40 -8.22 -0.29
C SER A 92 -6.85 -7.70 -0.34
N SER A 93 -7.55 -7.98 -1.46
CA SER A 93 -9.00 -7.76 -1.57
C SER A 93 -9.81 -8.64 -0.61
N THR A 94 -9.21 -9.71 -0.10
CA THR A 94 -9.79 -10.55 0.97
C THR A 94 -9.80 -9.88 2.34
N GLY A 95 -9.09 -8.76 2.49
CA GLY A 95 -8.88 -8.08 3.78
C GLY A 95 -7.70 -8.59 4.59
N SER A 96 -7.00 -9.62 4.10
CA SER A 96 -5.76 -10.07 4.71
C SER A 96 -4.57 -9.17 4.36
N VAL A 97 -3.61 -9.06 5.29
CA VAL A 97 -2.34 -8.36 5.10
C VAL A 97 -1.21 -9.37 5.29
N THR A 98 -0.32 -9.47 4.31
CA THR A 98 0.74 -10.50 4.30
C THR A 98 2.11 -9.85 4.15
N VAL A 99 3.06 -10.27 4.99
CA VAL A 99 4.48 -9.94 4.86
C VAL A 99 5.17 -11.10 4.16
N PHE A 100 5.61 -10.87 2.93
CA PHE A 100 6.45 -11.78 2.18
C PHE A 100 7.93 -11.49 2.44
N ARG A 101 8.76 -12.53 2.40
CA ARG A 101 10.22 -12.41 2.44
C ARG A 101 10.83 -12.98 1.17
N HIS A 102 11.68 -12.17 0.51
CA HIS A 102 12.52 -12.56 -0.61
C HIS A 102 13.86 -13.07 -0.11
N HIS A 103 14.15 -14.34 -0.42
CA HIS A 103 15.42 -15.00 -0.12
C HIS A 103 16.33 -14.87 -1.34
N GLN A 104 17.28 -13.93 -1.29
CA GLN A 104 18.15 -13.63 -2.43
C GLN A 104 19.10 -14.80 -2.78
N ASN A 105 19.48 -15.62 -1.81
CA ASN A 105 20.43 -16.71 -2.01
C ASN A 105 19.89 -17.81 -2.95
N ASN A 106 18.58 -18.04 -2.94
CA ASN A 106 17.93 -19.08 -3.74
C ASN A 106 16.85 -18.53 -4.67
N GLN A 107 16.67 -17.20 -4.71
CA GLN A 107 15.63 -16.51 -5.47
C GLN A 107 14.26 -17.15 -5.22
N THR A 108 13.80 -17.10 -3.96
CA THR A 108 12.46 -17.57 -3.59
C THR A 108 11.70 -16.55 -2.75
N LEU A 109 10.37 -16.62 -2.81
CA LEU A 109 9.48 -15.91 -1.90
C LEU A 109 8.87 -16.87 -0.88
N SER A 110 8.66 -16.37 0.33
CA SER A 110 7.97 -17.10 1.40
C SER A 110 7.07 -16.17 2.19
N VAL A 111 6.00 -16.71 2.77
CA VAL A 111 5.18 -15.96 3.73
C VAL A 111 5.93 -15.90 5.07
N SER A 112 6.32 -14.70 5.48
CA SER A 112 6.95 -14.46 6.78
C SER A 112 5.91 -14.28 7.88
N HIS A 113 4.83 -13.56 7.58
CA HIS A 113 3.75 -13.26 8.53
C HIS A 113 2.45 -12.95 7.79
N ARG A 114 1.31 -13.23 8.41
CA ARG A 114 -0.01 -12.96 7.81
C ARG A 114 -1.04 -12.61 8.88
N TRP A 115 -1.75 -11.51 8.67
CA TRP A 115 -2.94 -11.12 9.41
C TRP A 115 -4.17 -11.40 8.54
N GLU A 116 -4.82 -12.54 8.77
CA GLU A 116 -5.97 -13.00 7.98
C GLU A 116 -7.17 -12.05 8.10
N ASN A 117 -7.43 -11.56 9.31
CA ASN A 117 -8.58 -10.71 9.64
C ASN A 117 -8.14 -9.27 9.91
N ALA A 118 -7.22 -8.74 9.11
CA ALA A 118 -6.81 -7.34 9.25
C ALA A 118 -7.96 -6.38 8.93
N HIS A 119 -8.75 -6.69 7.90
CA HIS A 119 -9.95 -5.95 7.52
C HIS A 119 -11.12 -6.89 7.27
N TYR A 120 -12.25 -6.62 7.93
CA TYR A 120 -13.41 -7.50 7.88
C TYR A 120 -14.71 -6.79 8.29
N HIS A 121 -15.81 -7.24 7.71
CA HIS A 121 -17.15 -6.88 8.13
C HIS A 121 -17.65 -7.86 9.19
N ALA A 122 -17.93 -7.34 10.39
CA ALA A 122 -18.61 -8.10 11.44
C ALA A 122 -20.11 -8.10 11.15
N ASP A 123 -20.56 -8.91 10.19
CA ASP A 123 -21.99 -9.19 10.06
C ASP A 123 -22.38 -10.35 11.01
N GLN A 124 -23.64 -10.33 11.47
CA GLN A 124 -24.16 -11.25 12.49
C GLN A 124 -24.54 -12.65 11.94
N TYR A 125 -24.37 -12.89 10.64
CA TYR A 125 -24.84 -14.08 9.92
C TYR A 125 -23.75 -14.83 9.14
N THR A 126 -22.61 -14.20 8.84
CA THR A 126 -21.48 -14.77 8.12
C THR A 126 -20.18 -14.44 8.84
N ALA A 127 -19.50 -15.48 9.32
CA ALA A 127 -18.18 -15.35 9.94
C ALA A 127 -17.05 -15.06 8.92
N CYS A 128 -17.39 -14.66 7.69
CA CYS A 128 -16.50 -14.74 6.52
C CYS A 128 -16.59 -13.54 5.55
N GLY A 129 -17.10 -12.39 5.98
CA GLY A 129 -17.11 -11.17 5.15
C GLY A 129 -15.78 -10.42 5.22
N GLY A 130 -14.76 -10.84 4.47
CA GLY A 130 -13.53 -10.05 4.31
C GLY A 130 -13.83 -8.67 3.71
N ALA A 131 -13.16 -7.62 4.18
CA ALA A 131 -13.27 -6.26 3.64
C ALA A 131 -11.94 -5.87 3.01
N ALA A 132 -11.89 -5.33 1.80
CA ALA A 132 -10.61 -5.16 1.11
C ALA A 132 -9.64 -4.24 1.89
N CYS A 133 -8.37 -4.63 1.96
CA CYS A 133 -7.30 -3.78 2.46
C CYS A 133 -6.90 -2.81 1.34
N THR A 134 -7.31 -1.55 1.44
CA THR A 134 -7.18 -0.56 0.36
C THR A 134 -5.86 0.21 0.38
N GLY A 135 -5.13 0.21 1.49
CA GLY A 135 -3.84 0.89 1.58
C GLY A 135 -2.91 0.28 2.62
N VAL A 136 -1.61 0.27 2.30
CA VAL A 136 -0.53 -0.22 3.16
C VAL A 136 0.64 0.76 3.12
N ILE A 137 1.09 1.21 4.28
CA ILE A 137 2.33 1.97 4.42
C ILE A 137 3.26 1.41 5.49
N CYS A 138 4.56 1.56 5.28
CA CYS A 138 5.62 0.99 6.07
C CYS A 138 6.57 2.08 6.57
N ASN A 139 6.91 2.01 7.85
CA ASN A 139 7.98 2.77 8.49
C ASN A 139 8.68 1.81 9.47
N ASN A 140 9.60 0.98 8.95
CA ASN A 140 10.17 -0.17 9.66
C ASN A 140 10.54 0.14 11.12
N PRO A 141 9.99 -0.59 12.12
CA PRO A 141 9.22 -1.85 12.01
C PRO A 141 7.70 -1.71 11.92
N GLU A 142 7.17 -0.49 11.84
CA GLU A 142 5.75 -0.18 11.83
C GLU A 142 5.13 -0.39 10.44
N ILE A 143 3.93 -0.96 10.44
CA ILE A 143 3.11 -1.18 9.25
C ILE A 143 1.73 -0.63 9.56
N VAL A 144 1.21 0.25 8.72
CA VAL A 144 -0.14 0.81 8.86
C VAL A 144 -0.99 0.35 7.69
N THR A 145 -2.20 -0.11 7.97
CA THR A 145 -3.16 -0.54 6.94
C THR A 145 -4.52 0.12 7.12
N VAL A 146 -5.19 0.34 6.00
CA VAL A 146 -6.56 0.86 5.93
C VAL A 146 -7.39 -0.02 5.01
N GLY A 147 -8.70 -0.08 5.25
CA GLY A 147 -9.60 -0.92 4.47
C GLY A 147 -11.01 -0.36 4.31
N GLU A 148 -11.82 -1.10 3.55
CA GLU A 148 -13.22 -0.76 3.27
C GLU A 148 -14.12 -0.83 4.50
N ASP A 149 -13.71 -1.57 5.52
CA ASP A 149 -14.35 -1.59 6.84
C ASP A 149 -14.15 -0.28 7.63
N GLY A 150 -13.32 0.63 7.14
CA GLY A 150 -13.00 1.90 7.78
C GLY A 150 -12.03 1.76 8.96
N ARG A 151 -11.45 0.58 9.18
CA ARG A 151 -10.44 0.38 10.23
C ARG A 151 -9.10 0.94 9.80
N ILE A 152 -8.35 1.42 10.78
CA ILE A 152 -6.94 1.74 10.65
C ILE A 152 -6.17 0.85 11.63
N ASN A 153 -5.31 -0.01 11.11
CA ASN A 153 -4.47 -0.87 11.93
C ASN A 153 -3.04 -0.36 11.95
N LEU A 154 -2.43 -0.37 13.12
CA LEU A 154 -0.99 -0.28 13.34
C LEU A 154 -0.49 -1.66 13.75
N TYR A 155 0.33 -2.24 12.89
CA TYR A 155 1.06 -3.48 13.12
C TYR A 155 2.53 -3.21 13.34
N ARG A 156 3.21 -4.22 13.87
CA ARG A 156 4.65 -4.35 13.78
C ARG A 156 5.00 -5.71 13.21
N ALA A 157 6.04 -5.75 12.37
CA ALA A 157 6.43 -6.96 11.66
C ALA A 157 6.88 -8.13 12.57
N ASP A 158 7.20 -7.86 13.83
CA ASP A 158 7.61 -8.83 14.86
C ASP A 158 6.47 -9.24 15.80
N GLN A 159 5.24 -8.74 15.60
CA GLN A 159 4.10 -8.99 16.46
C GLN A 159 2.97 -9.72 15.73
N LYS A 160 2.33 -10.66 16.43
CA LYS A 160 1.21 -11.42 15.88
C LYS A 160 -0.07 -10.59 15.80
N ASP A 161 -0.33 -9.80 16.82
CA ASP A 161 -1.54 -9.00 16.94
C ASP A 161 -1.28 -7.56 16.51
N ALA A 162 -2.36 -6.82 16.22
CA ALA A 162 -2.27 -5.38 16.00
C ALA A 162 -1.76 -4.68 17.27
N VAL A 163 -0.80 -3.78 17.12
CA VAL A 163 -0.37 -2.87 18.19
C VAL A 163 -1.55 -1.99 18.59
N ARG A 164 -2.28 -1.50 17.58
CA ARG A 164 -3.46 -0.68 17.75
C ARG A 164 -4.40 -0.82 16.55
N THR A 165 -5.69 -0.88 16.83
CA THR A 165 -6.75 -0.77 15.83
C THR A 165 -7.60 0.43 16.19
N ILE A 166 -7.72 1.37 15.26
CA ILE A 166 -8.70 2.46 15.34
C ILE A 166 -9.91 1.98 14.55
N ASP A 167 -10.87 1.47 15.30
CA ASP A 167 -12.17 1.11 14.77
C ASP A 167 -13.04 2.35 14.61
N ARG A 168 -14.04 2.22 13.75
CA ARG A 168 -15.11 3.19 13.54
C ARG A 168 -15.74 3.60 14.87
N SER A 169 -15.31 4.72 15.45
CA SER A 169 -16.08 5.42 16.48
C SER A 169 -16.82 6.58 15.84
N TYR A 170 -18.12 6.64 16.11
CA TYR A 170 -19.00 7.77 15.81
C TYR A 170 -18.30 9.09 16.20
N THR A 171 -17.86 9.87 15.20
CA THR A 171 -17.40 11.24 15.44
C THR A 171 -18.63 12.10 15.69
N PRO A 172 -18.81 12.70 16.89
CA PRO A 172 -19.93 13.59 17.11
C PRO A 172 -19.82 14.81 16.16
N PRO A 173 -20.95 15.34 15.66
CA PRO A 173 -21.03 16.29 14.53
C PRO A 173 -20.37 17.68 14.73
N ASN A 174 -19.58 17.89 15.79
CA ASN A 174 -19.17 19.22 16.24
C ASN A 174 -17.69 19.57 16.05
N PHE A 175 -16.86 18.73 15.40
CA PHE A 175 -15.48 19.12 15.06
C PHE A 175 -15.41 19.74 13.66
N LYS A 176 -15.77 21.01 13.55
CA LYS A 176 -15.48 21.83 12.35
C LYS A 176 -14.18 22.59 12.55
N SER A 177 -13.09 22.08 11.98
CA SER A 177 -11.92 22.90 11.66
C SER A 177 -11.47 22.62 10.24
N LEU A 178 -12.05 23.33 9.26
CA LEU A 178 -11.49 23.37 7.91
C LEU A 178 -10.21 24.21 7.95
N LYS A 179 -9.09 23.62 7.54
CA LYS A 179 -7.87 24.35 7.22
C LYS A 179 -7.58 24.16 5.74
N TYR A 180 -7.07 25.19 5.09
CA TYR A 180 -6.53 25.06 3.73
C TYR A 180 -5.28 24.18 3.79
N VAL A 181 -5.21 23.16 2.94
CA VAL A 181 -4.01 22.32 2.79
C VAL A 181 -3.09 22.99 1.77
N SER A 182 -1.85 23.29 2.16
CA SER A 182 -0.89 23.99 1.29
C SER A 182 -0.34 23.08 0.17
N ASP A 183 0.20 23.72 -0.87
CA ASP A 183 0.69 23.11 -2.12
C ASP A 183 1.75 22.00 -1.95
N MET A 184 2.38 21.89 -0.78
CA MET A 184 3.37 20.83 -0.49
C MET A 184 2.73 19.44 -0.37
N PHE A 185 1.45 19.34 0.01
CA PHE A 185 0.74 18.07 0.17
C PHE A 185 0.20 17.51 -1.15
N LEU A 186 -0.19 18.38 -2.10
CA LEU A 186 -0.59 17.94 -3.44
C LEU A 186 0.57 17.27 -4.20
N TYR A 187 1.82 17.68 -3.94
CA TYR A 187 3.00 17.07 -4.56
C TYR A 187 3.23 15.61 -4.12
N ALA A 188 2.97 15.28 -2.84
CA ALA A 188 3.07 13.92 -2.34
C ALA A 188 2.01 12.99 -2.95
N PHE A 189 0.80 13.52 -3.21
CA PHE A 189 -0.26 12.77 -3.89
C PHE A 189 -0.03 12.61 -5.39
N ARG A 190 0.58 13.60 -6.06
CA ARG A 190 0.89 13.54 -7.51
C ARG A 190 1.85 12.42 -7.91
N LEU A 191 2.66 11.92 -6.97
CA LEU A 191 3.66 10.86 -7.21
C LEU A 191 3.17 9.43 -6.90
N HIS A 192 2.00 9.27 -6.26
CA HIS A 192 1.49 7.92 -5.93
C HIS A 192 0.01 7.68 -6.30
N VAL A 193 -0.78 8.72 -6.60
CA VAL A 193 -2.18 8.58 -6.99
C VAL A 193 -2.52 9.60 -8.07
N PHE A 194 -2.69 9.15 -9.33
CA PHE A 194 -3.42 9.91 -10.32
C PHE A 194 -4.91 9.89 -9.93
N PHE A 195 -5.39 10.95 -9.29
CA PHE A 195 -6.82 11.18 -9.14
C PHE A 195 -7.19 12.48 -9.86
N ASN A 196 -7.89 12.37 -10.99
CA ASN A 196 -8.68 13.45 -11.54
C ASN A 196 -9.98 13.54 -10.71
N ALA A 197 -9.94 14.26 -9.59
CA ALA A 197 -11.18 14.64 -8.91
C ALA A 197 -11.81 15.79 -9.70
N LEU A 198 -12.84 15.48 -10.49
CA LEU A 198 -13.77 16.50 -10.97
C LEU A 198 -14.48 17.07 -9.74
N LEU A 199 -14.39 18.38 -9.53
CA LEU A 199 -15.12 19.10 -8.47
C LEU A 199 -16.63 18.92 -8.67
N THR A 200 -17.26 18.15 -7.82
CA THR A 200 -18.70 18.26 -7.55
C THR A 200 -18.90 18.37 -6.05
N SER A 201 -19.63 19.41 -5.64
CA SER A 201 -19.96 19.69 -4.25
C SER A 201 -20.52 18.45 -3.56
N VAL A 202 -19.82 17.91 -2.55
CA VAL A 202 -20.30 16.77 -1.78
C VAL A 202 -21.01 17.26 -0.52
N ALA A 203 -22.19 16.72 -0.28
CA ALA A 203 -23.05 17.01 0.85
C ALA A 203 -22.39 16.65 2.20
N ASP A 204 -22.56 17.54 3.17
CA ASP A 204 -22.28 17.32 4.59
C ASP A 204 -23.06 16.08 5.08
N ASN A 205 -22.35 15.11 5.69
CA ASN A 205 -22.82 13.88 6.37
C ASN A 205 -22.57 12.53 5.66
N ALA A 206 -21.31 12.26 5.27
CA ALA A 206 -20.91 10.92 4.83
C ALA A 206 -19.74 10.36 5.68
N ASP A 207 -20.00 10.12 6.97
CA ASP A 207 -19.11 9.38 7.89
C ASP A 207 -19.08 7.85 7.60
N SER A 208 -19.41 7.46 6.37
CA SER A 208 -19.51 6.07 5.92
C SER A 208 -18.83 5.82 4.57
N SER A 209 -17.75 6.55 4.30
CA SER A 209 -16.97 6.42 3.07
C SER A 209 -15.74 5.55 3.32
N THR A 210 -15.51 4.61 2.39
CA THR A 210 -14.34 3.73 2.32
C THR A 210 -13.04 4.54 2.35
N LEU A 211 -12.07 4.10 3.16
CA LEU A 211 -10.71 4.63 3.09
C LEU A 211 -10.03 4.11 1.82
N HIS A 212 -9.35 4.99 1.08
CA HIS A 212 -8.72 4.64 -0.20
C HIS A 212 -7.21 4.71 -0.18
N ALA A 213 -6.62 5.62 0.59
CA ALA A 213 -5.17 5.70 0.70
C ALA A 213 -4.75 6.24 2.07
N VAL A 214 -3.52 5.94 2.44
CA VAL A 214 -2.90 6.36 3.68
C VAL A 214 -1.42 6.74 3.44
N THR A 215 -0.90 7.71 4.18
CA THR A 215 0.53 8.08 4.16
C THR A 215 1.00 8.58 5.52
N PHE A 216 2.29 8.45 5.82
CA PHE A 216 2.89 9.04 7.03
C PHE A 216 3.14 10.54 6.83
N LEU A 217 2.75 11.34 7.81
CA LEU A 217 3.19 12.73 7.96
C LEU A 217 4.41 12.84 8.87
N ARG A 218 4.40 12.03 9.93
CA ARG A 218 5.50 11.83 10.89
C ARG A 218 5.43 10.38 11.39
N THR A 219 6.42 9.96 12.18
CA THR A 219 6.48 8.59 12.72
C THR A 219 5.18 8.13 13.39
N THR A 220 4.48 9.02 14.11
CA THR A 220 3.23 8.68 14.81
C THR A 220 1.98 9.30 14.19
N GLU A 221 2.11 10.07 13.11
CA GLU A 221 1.02 10.81 12.50
C GLU A 221 0.82 10.36 11.06
N ILE A 222 -0.41 9.94 10.72
CA ILE A 222 -0.79 9.52 9.37
C ILE A 222 -1.88 10.42 8.80
N LEU A 223 -1.98 10.45 7.48
CA LEU A 223 -3.04 11.09 6.71
C LEU A 223 -3.79 10.02 5.92
N THR A 224 -5.10 9.98 6.05
CA THR A 224 -5.98 9.11 5.24
C THR A 224 -6.87 9.93 4.33
N VAL A 225 -7.22 9.38 3.16
CA VAL A 225 -8.27 9.93 2.27
C VAL A 225 -9.37 8.89 2.06
N ASN A 226 -10.62 9.33 1.97
CA ASN A 226 -11.76 8.46 1.70
C ASN A 226 -12.37 8.67 0.30
N SER A 227 -13.39 7.88 -0.03
CA SER A 227 -14.08 7.89 -1.34
C SER A 227 -14.80 9.18 -1.70
N ILE A 228 -15.02 10.08 -0.74
CA ILE A 228 -15.65 11.39 -0.97
C ILE A 228 -14.64 12.54 -0.99
N GLY A 229 -13.34 12.25 -0.93
CA GLY A 229 -12.29 13.26 -0.95
C GLY A 229 -12.01 13.94 0.39
N GLN A 230 -12.54 13.45 1.50
CA GLN A 230 -12.21 13.96 2.84
C GLN A 230 -10.86 13.43 3.30
N LEU A 231 -10.04 14.32 3.85
CA LEU A 231 -8.73 14.03 4.43
C LEU A 231 -8.81 14.02 5.95
N LYS A 232 -8.21 13.03 6.61
CA LYS A 232 -8.17 12.93 8.08
C LYS A 232 -6.75 12.67 8.56
N ILE A 233 -6.28 13.44 9.55
CA ILE A 233 -5.02 13.19 10.25
C ILE A 233 -5.30 12.38 11.50
N TRP A 234 -4.51 11.34 11.73
CA TRP A 234 -4.60 10.47 12.90
C TRP A 234 -3.26 10.44 13.63
N ASP A 235 -3.29 10.44 14.96
CA ASP A 235 -2.10 10.30 15.80
C ASP A 235 -2.23 9.05 16.66
N PHE A 236 -1.32 8.10 16.46
CA PHE A 236 -1.35 6.82 17.16
C PHE A 236 -1.12 6.92 18.67
N ARG A 237 -0.63 8.06 19.17
CA ARG A 237 -0.46 8.32 20.60
C ARG A 237 -1.76 8.71 21.30
N GLN A 238 -2.75 9.22 20.55
CA GLN A 238 -4.04 9.60 21.13
C GLN A 238 -4.81 8.35 21.51
N GLN A 239 -5.32 8.24 22.75
CA GLN A 239 -6.10 7.06 23.15
C GLN A 239 -7.51 7.03 22.54
N ARG A 240 -7.99 8.17 22.02
CA ARG A 240 -9.30 8.26 21.36
C ARG A 240 -9.20 7.73 19.93
N ASN A 241 -10.30 7.16 19.44
CA ASN A 241 -10.45 6.69 18.06
C ASN A 241 -10.99 7.80 17.13
N GLU A 242 -10.58 9.04 17.39
CA GLU A 242 -11.03 10.22 16.66
C GLU A 242 -9.87 10.81 15.85
N PRO A 243 -10.12 11.39 14.67
CA PRO A 243 -9.09 12.09 13.91
C PRO A 243 -8.63 13.34 14.67
N ALA A 244 -7.33 13.62 14.63
CA ALA A 244 -6.74 14.82 15.20
C ALA A 244 -7.17 16.09 14.42
N GLN A 245 -7.30 15.96 13.10
CA GLN A 245 -7.77 17.03 12.20
C GLN A 245 -8.53 16.42 11.02
N ILE A 246 -9.56 17.13 10.55
CA ILE A 246 -10.36 16.76 9.38
C ILE A 246 -10.32 17.91 8.38
N PHE A 247 -10.11 17.59 7.11
CA PHE A 247 -10.14 18.54 6.01
C PHE A 247 -11.13 18.01 4.97
N SER A 248 -11.98 18.89 4.45
CA SER A 248 -12.86 18.59 3.33
C SER A 248 -12.38 19.40 2.13
N LEU A 249 -12.28 18.74 0.97
CA LEU A 249 -11.97 19.34 -0.31
C LEU A 249 -13.23 19.92 -0.96
#